data_AF-A0A956BP86-F1
#
_entry.id   AF-A0A956BP86-F1
#
_cell.length_a   1.000
_cell.length_b   1.000
_cell.length_c   1.000
_cell.angle_alpha   90.00
_cell.angle_beta   90.00
_cell.angle_gamma   90.00
#
_symmetry.space_group_name_H-M   'P 1'
#
loop_
_entity.id
_entity.type
_entity.pdbx_description
1 polymer ?
#
loop_
_entity_poly.entity_id
_entity_poly.type
_entity_poly.pdbx_seq_one_letter_code
_entity_poly.pdbx_strand_id
1 'polypeptide(L)'
;MREEFRTHIEMRTDDLVRTGVPRAQASRRAHLEFGHEESHRDRARRARGLAWFDHLRFSWIDVRLGLRMLVKHPGLTLVAAFALAVGIPVGMAPTHLADA
;
A
#
# COMPACT_ATOMS: atom_id res chain seq x y z
N MET A 1 7.54 6.29 -23.39
CA MET A 1 8.22 5.88 -22.13
C MET A 1 9.71 5.63 -22.34
N ARG A 2 10.24 4.41 -22.62
CA ARG A 2 11.71 4.22 -22.74
C ARG A 2 12.36 5.10 -23.82
N GLU A 3 11.68 5.29 -24.93
CA GLU A 3 12.17 6.06 -26.07
C GLU A 3 12.18 7.58 -25.78
N GLU A 4 11.12 8.06 -25.11
CA GLU A 4 11.01 9.44 -24.62
C GLU A 4 12.06 9.80 -23.57
N PHE A 5 12.38 8.86 -22.67
CA PHE A 5 13.48 8.98 -21.71
C PHE A 5 14.85 9.05 -22.40
N ARG A 6 15.06 8.25 -23.47
CA ARG A 6 16.31 8.29 -24.23
C ARG A 6 16.52 9.65 -24.88
N THR A 7 15.48 10.20 -25.52
CA THR A 7 15.54 11.54 -26.12
C THR A 7 15.85 12.61 -25.07
N HIS A 8 15.25 12.52 -23.88
CA HIS A 8 15.52 13.47 -22.79
C HIS A 8 16.96 13.40 -22.27
N ILE A 9 17.51 12.19 -22.15
CA ILE A 9 18.92 11.99 -21.75
C ILE A 9 19.86 12.56 -22.82
N GLU A 10 19.56 12.37 -24.10
CA GLU A 10 20.35 12.94 -25.20
C GLU A 10 20.32 14.47 -25.21
N MET A 11 19.14 15.08 -25.08
CA MET A 11 19.00 16.54 -24.96
C MET A 11 19.77 17.10 -23.76
N ARG A 12 19.69 16.43 -22.60
CA ARG A 12 20.41 16.84 -21.40
C ARG A 12 21.93 16.66 -21.53
N THR A 13 22.36 15.62 -22.25
CA THR A 13 23.77 15.39 -22.57
C THR A 13 24.33 16.50 -23.44
N ASP A 14 23.60 16.91 -24.48
CA ASP A 14 24.04 17.98 -25.38
C ASP A 14 24.07 19.36 -24.70
N ASP A 15 23.13 19.64 -23.79
CA ASP A 15 23.16 20.85 -22.96
C ASP A 15 24.36 20.89 -22.01
N LEU A 16 24.74 19.74 -21.43
CA LEU A 16 25.92 19.62 -20.58
C LEU A 16 27.22 19.73 -21.38
N VAL A 17 27.24 19.24 -22.62
CA VAL A 17 28.37 19.44 -23.54
C VAL A 17 28.51 20.91 -23.90
N ARG A 18 27.39 21.62 -24.14
CA ARG A 18 27.38 23.06 -24.43
C ARG A 18 27.87 23.92 -23.26
N THR A 19 27.74 23.43 -22.03
CA THR A 19 28.30 24.09 -20.83
C THR A 19 29.77 23.71 -20.56
N GLY A 20 30.41 22.98 -21.48
CA GLY A 20 31.84 22.67 -21.46
C GLY A 20 32.19 21.33 -20.79
N VAL A 21 31.20 20.50 -20.45
CA VAL A 21 31.46 19.17 -19.88
C VAL A 21 31.79 18.17 -20.99
N PRO A 22 32.87 17.37 -20.88
CA PRO A 22 33.17 16.33 -21.87
C PRO A 22 31.99 15.35 -22.05
N ARG A 23 31.67 15.00 -23.30
CA ARG A 23 30.48 14.20 -23.67
C ARG A 23 30.31 12.90 -22.88
N ALA A 24 31.41 12.21 -22.58
CA ALA A 24 31.40 11.00 -21.77
C ALA A 24 30.95 11.24 -20.32
N GLN A 25 31.33 12.38 -19.72
CA GLN A 25 30.89 12.79 -18.38
C GLN A 25 29.48 13.38 -18.40
N ALA A 26 29.13 14.12 -19.46
CA ALA A 26 27.80 14.68 -19.67
C ALA A 26 26.73 13.58 -19.77
N SER A 27 26.98 12.55 -20.57
CA SER A 27 26.09 11.39 -20.71
C SER A 27 25.91 10.66 -19.38
N ARG A 28 27.01 10.39 -18.66
CA ARG A 28 26.96 9.73 -17.36
C ARG A 28 26.19 10.55 -16.32
N ARG A 29 26.34 11.88 -16.30
CA ARG A 29 25.56 12.77 -15.42
C ARG A 29 24.08 12.80 -15.78
N ALA A 30 23.74 12.91 -17.07
CA ALA A 30 22.36 12.87 -17.52
C ALA A 30 21.68 11.54 -17.13
N HIS A 31 22.35 10.40 -17.33
CA HIS A 31 21.83 9.09 -16.89
C HIS A 31 21.62 8.98 -15.36
N LEU A 32 22.49 9.57 -14.55
CA LEU A 32 22.34 9.58 -13.09
C LEU A 32 21.21 10.51 -12.62
N GLU A 33 21.05 11.68 -13.25
CA GLU A 33 19.99 12.65 -12.96
C GLU A 33 18.61 12.06 -13.29
N PHE A 34 18.47 11.39 -14.44
CA PHE A 34 17.23 10.70 -14.83
C PHE A 34 17.00 9.36 -14.11
N GLY A 35 18.05 8.66 -13.68
CA GLY A 35 17.96 7.37 -12.99
C GLY A 35 17.30 7.42 -11.60
N HIS A 36 17.19 8.60 -10.98
CA HIS A 36 16.51 8.76 -9.69
C HIS A 36 14.97 8.80 -9.82
N GLU A 37 14.43 9.04 -11.02
CA GLU A 37 12.99 9.18 -11.22
C GLU A 37 12.24 7.84 -11.21
N GLU A 38 12.90 6.72 -11.55
CA GLU A 38 12.31 5.39 -11.41
C GLU A 38 12.03 5.03 -9.93
N SER A 39 12.88 5.50 -9.00
CA SER A 39 12.68 5.32 -7.55
C SER A 39 11.48 6.13 -7.01
N HIS A 40 11.19 7.28 -7.63
CA HIS A 40 10.00 8.08 -7.33
C HIS A 40 8.73 7.52 -7.98
N ARG A 41 8.83 6.90 -9.17
CA ARG A 41 7.70 6.18 -9.77
C ARG A 41 7.28 4.96 -8.96
N ASP A 42 8.20 4.29 -8.26
CA ASP A 42 7.85 3.16 -7.39
C ASP A 42 7.13 3.61 -6.11
N ARG A 43 7.53 4.75 -5.54
CA ARG A 43 6.78 5.40 -4.45
C ARG A 43 5.43 5.95 -4.91
N ALA A 44 5.34 6.52 -6.11
CA ALA A 44 4.09 7.01 -6.68
C ALA A 44 3.15 5.87 -7.13
N ARG A 45 3.66 4.72 -7.61
CA ARG A 45 2.85 3.54 -7.91
C ARG A 45 2.27 2.90 -6.65
N ARG A 46 3.05 2.85 -5.57
CA ARG A 46 2.53 2.45 -4.25
C ARG A 46 1.47 3.44 -3.73
N ALA A 47 1.61 4.73 -4.02
CA ALA A 47 0.65 5.76 -3.64
C ALA A 47 -0.62 5.81 -4.53
N ARG A 48 -0.56 5.42 -5.81
CA ARG A 48 -1.65 5.66 -6.78
C ARG A 48 -2.44 4.43 -7.22
N GLY A 49 -1.97 3.21 -7.00
CA GLY A 49 -2.59 2.01 -7.57
C GLY A 49 -3.45 1.16 -6.63
N LEU A 50 -3.20 1.22 -5.31
CA LEU A 50 -3.86 0.35 -4.32
C LEU A 50 -4.74 1.10 -3.31
N ALA A 51 -4.56 2.42 -3.16
CA ALA A 51 -5.25 3.21 -2.14
C ALA A 51 -6.78 3.28 -2.30
N TRP A 52 -7.29 3.29 -3.54
CA TRP A 52 -8.73 3.37 -3.79
C TRP A 52 -9.47 2.03 -3.61
N PHE A 53 -8.79 0.90 -3.88
CA PHE A 53 -9.31 -0.42 -3.52
C PHE A 53 -9.06 -0.76 -2.03
N ASP A 54 -8.08 -0.15 -1.37
CA ASP A 54 -7.82 -0.29 0.07
C ASP A 54 -8.88 0.37 0.97
N HIS A 55 -9.58 1.40 0.49
CA HIS A 55 -10.60 2.05 1.33
C HIS A 55 -11.90 1.25 1.45
N LEU A 56 -12.24 0.40 0.46
CA LEU A 56 -13.43 -0.45 0.51
C LEU A 56 -13.13 -1.92 0.80
N ARG A 57 -11.86 -2.35 0.72
CA ARG A 57 -11.47 -3.67 1.16
C ARG A 57 -11.13 -3.60 2.63
N PHE A 58 -12.11 -3.90 3.46
CA PHE A 58 -11.95 -4.55 4.76
C PHE A 58 -10.56 -5.21 4.83
N SER A 59 -9.62 -4.55 5.51
CA SER A 59 -8.19 -4.77 5.35
C SER A 59 -7.89 -6.26 5.57
N TRP A 60 -7.68 -7.00 4.49
CA TRP A 60 -7.59 -8.48 4.52
C TRP A 60 -6.43 -8.93 5.40
N ILE A 61 -5.43 -8.06 5.53
CA ILE A 61 -4.30 -8.20 6.45
C ILE A 61 -4.79 -8.17 7.90
N ASP A 62 -5.64 -7.21 8.25
CA ASP A 62 -6.19 -7.07 9.60
C ASP A 62 -7.12 -8.23 9.95
N VAL A 63 -7.95 -8.71 9.01
CA VAL A 63 -8.78 -9.92 9.20
C VAL A 63 -7.92 -11.15 9.42
N ARG A 64 -6.92 -11.37 8.55
CA ARG A 64 -6.05 -12.55 8.66
C ARG A 64 -5.22 -12.50 9.94
N LEU A 65 -4.79 -11.31 10.35
CA LEU A 65 -4.06 -11.10 11.60
C LEU A 65 -4.97 -11.37 12.80
N GLY A 66 -6.21 -10.85 12.80
CA GLY A 66 -7.21 -11.11 13.84
C GLY A 66 -7.56 -12.58 13.96
N LEU A 67 -7.81 -13.27 12.84
CA LEU A 67 -8.09 -14.71 12.82
C LEU A 67 -6.88 -15.52 13.32
N ARG A 68 -5.67 -15.14 12.93
CA ARG A 68 -4.44 -15.78 13.42
C ARG A 68 -4.25 -15.59 14.92
N MET A 69 -4.60 -14.42 15.46
CA MET A 69 -4.58 -14.19 16.91
C MET A 69 -5.61 -15.05 17.64
N LEU A 70 -6.82 -15.20 17.07
CA LEU A 70 -7.87 -16.09 17.60
C LEU A 70 -7.42 -17.56 17.69
N VAL A 71 -6.73 -18.05 16.66
CA VAL A 71 -6.20 -19.44 16.63
C VAL A 71 -4.99 -19.61 17.57
N LYS A 72 -4.15 -18.57 17.69
CA LYS A 72 -2.97 -18.59 18.57
C LYS A 72 -3.33 -18.56 20.05
N HIS A 73 -4.45 -17.91 20.42
CA HIS A 73 -4.90 -17.76 21.80
C HIS A 73 -6.30 -18.36 22.01
N PRO A 74 -6.45 -19.70 21.94
CA PRO A 74 -7.75 -20.36 21.94
C PRO A 74 -8.55 -20.14 23.24
N GLY A 75 -7.89 -19.96 24.38
CA GLY A 75 -8.56 -19.69 25.66
C GLY A 75 -9.34 -18.37 25.67
N LEU A 76 -8.73 -17.29 25.14
CA LEU A 76 -9.39 -15.99 25.03
C LEU A 76 -10.58 -16.06 24.05
N THR A 77 -10.38 -16.75 22.92
CA THR A 77 -11.42 -16.97 21.90
C THR A 77 -12.63 -17.71 22.46
N LEU A 78 -12.41 -18.76 23.26
CA LEU A 78 -13.50 -19.52 23.88
C LEU A 78 -14.30 -18.68 24.87
N VAL A 79 -13.63 -17.92 25.74
CA VAL A 79 -14.30 -17.03 26.69
C VAL A 79 -15.10 -15.94 25.96
N ALA A 80 -14.51 -15.31 24.93
CA ALA A 80 -15.20 -14.32 24.12
C ALA A 80 -16.40 -14.91 23.38
N ALA A 81 -16.27 -16.11 22.81
CA ALA A 81 -17.37 -16.80 22.15
C ALA A 81 -18.50 -17.14 23.12
N PHE A 82 -18.19 -17.63 24.32
CA PHE A 82 -19.18 -17.95 25.34
C PHE A 82 -19.90 -16.69 25.83
N ALA A 83 -19.16 -15.61 26.08
CA ALA A 83 -19.71 -14.32 26.45
C ALA A 83 -20.64 -13.76 25.37
N LEU A 84 -20.27 -13.89 24.10
CA LEU A 84 -21.11 -13.45 22.98
C LEU A 84 -22.36 -14.32 22.82
N ALA A 85 -22.21 -15.64 22.94
CA ALA A 85 -23.29 -16.61 22.84
C ALA A 85 -24.35 -16.44 23.94
N VAL A 86 -23.95 -15.99 25.13
CA VAL A 86 -24.86 -15.70 26.24
C VAL A 86 -25.37 -14.26 26.19
N GLY A 87 -24.49 -13.29 25.94
CA GLY A 87 -24.82 -11.86 25.97
C GLY A 87 -25.83 -11.45 24.90
N ILE A 88 -25.72 -12.01 23.69
CA ILE A 88 -26.65 -11.69 22.60
C ILE A 88 -28.10 -12.13 22.93
N PRO A 89 -28.37 -13.41 23.30
CA PRO A 89 -29.72 -13.83 23.68
C PRO A 89 -30.25 -13.13 24.91
N VAL A 90 -29.42 -12.89 25.94
CA VAL A 90 -29.85 -12.20 27.16
C VAL A 90 -30.26 -10.74 26.88
N GLY A 91 -29.57 -10.07 25.95
CA GLY A 91 -29.94 -8.72 25.52
C GLY A 91 -31.20 -8.67 24.64
N MET A 92 -31.46 -9.71 23.85
CA MET A 92 -32.64 -9.81 22.98
C MET A 92 -33.88 -10.38 23.67
N ALA A 93 -33.73 -11.21 24.70
CA ALA A 93 -34.87 -11.85 25.37
C ALA A 93 -35.92 -10.86 25.93
N PRO A 94 -35.54 -9.71 26.53
CA PRO A 94 -36.51 -8.74 27.03
C PRO A 94 -37.32 -8.07 25.92
N THR A 95 -36.70 -7.79 24.76
CA THR A 95 -37.42 -7.15 23.64
C THR A 95 -38.43 -8.11 23.01
N HIS A 96 -38.11 -9.41 22.92
CA HIS A 96 -39.06 -10.42 22.41
C HIS A 96 -40.22 -10.73 23.36
N LEU A 97 -40.06 -10.55 24.68
CA LEU A 97 -41.14 -10.71 25.66
C LEU A 97 -42.02 -9.46 25.79
N ALA A 98 -41.52 -8.30 25.37
CA ALA A 98 -42.30 -7.06 25.33
C ALA A 98 -43.20 -6.96 24.07
N ASP A 99 -42.84 -7.69 23.01
CA ASP A 99 -43.58 -7.74 21.74
C ASP A 99 -44.58 -8.92 21.63
N ALA A 100 -44.76 -9.70 22.70
CA ALA A 100 -45.67 -10.86 22.78
C ALA A 100 -46.82 -10.63 23.79
#